data_AF-A0A0S9KEU8-F1
#
_entry.id   AF-A0A0S9KEU8-F1
#
_cell.length_a   1.000
_cell.length_b   1.000
_cell.length_c   1.000
_cell.angle_alpha   90.00
_cell.angle_beta   90.00
_cell.angle_gamma   90.00
#
_symmetry.space_group_name_H-M   'P 1'
#
loop_
_entity.id
_entity.type
_entity.pdbx_description
1 polymer ?
#
loop_
_entity_poly.entity_id
_entity_poly.type
_entity_poly.pdbx_seq_one_letter_code
_entity_poly.pdbx_strand_id
1 'polypeptide(L)'
;MWFTSRGRAKGKVADVAAALTALDATIDAQVIVGGGHLQPGVDGIRLYHHAYAIDLFYISQGEWVVMNSARHTLTPAAMGLRANAPAIDIALSILSGSIIHGMDGSALSGAIEKESAPDPAVVNTMRARLETLSYYAAGFEADRGTTAHAQQAYDSAKRYFNSFDLAPKRFAFAV
;
A
#
# COMPACT_ATOMS: atom_id res chain seq x y z
N MET A 1 0.31 8.62 -29.59
CA MET A 1 -0.59 9.75 -29.32
C MET A 1 -1.01 9.65 -27.87
N TRP A 2 -0.45 10.48 -26.99
CA TRP A 2 -0.73 10.44 -25.54
C TRP A 2 -1.92 11.36 -25.26
N PHE A 3 -3.10 10.80 -25.03
CA PHE A 3 -4.25 11.58 -24.58
C PHE A 3 -3.98 12.04 -23.14
N THR A 4 -3.79 13.34 -22.94
CA THR A 4 -3.61 13.91 -21.60
C THR A 4 -4.94 13.85 -20.85
N SER A 5 -5.16 12.76 -20.12
CA SER A 5 -6.25 12.53 -19.16
C SER A 5 -6.18 13.42 -17.90
N ARG A 6 -5.36 14.49 -17.91
CA ARG A 6 -4.96 15.30 -16.75
C ARG A 6 -6.14 15.77 -15.88
N GLY A 7 -7.31 16.04 -16.46
CA GLY A 7 -8.49 16.42 -15.68
C GLY A 7 -9.18 15.26 -14.95
N ARG A 8 -9.33 14.11 -15.62
CA ARG A 8 -10.00 12.92 -15.05
C ARG A 8 -9.10 12.14 -14.09
N ALA A 9 -7.81 12.03 -14.40
CA ALA A 9 -6.83 11.38 -13.54
C ALA A 9 -6.71 12.12 -12.20
N LYS A 10 -6.62 13.46 -12.23
CA LYS A 10 -6.59 14.30 -11.02
C LYS A 10 -7.82 14.12 -10.11
N GLY A 11 -9.03 14.10 -10.69
CA GLY A 11 -10.25 13.85 -9.91
C GLY A 11 -10.25 12.46 -9.27
N LYS A 12 -9.89 11.43 -10.05
CA LYS A 12 -9.84 10.06 -9.54
C LYS A 12 -8.81 9.86 -8.43
N VAL A 13 -7.63 10.47 -8.56
CA VAL A 13 -6.58 10.41 -7.54
C VAL A 13 -7.04 11.07 -6.24
N ALA A 14 -7.75 12.20 -6.32
CA ALA A 14 -8.34 12.86 -5.16
C ALA A 14 -9.43 12.01 -4.50
N ASP A 15 -10.31 11.36 -5.28
CA ASP A 15 -11.34 10.46 -4.75
C ASP A 15 -10.73 9.27 -4.01
N VAL A 16 -9.65 8.70 -4.56
CA VAL A 16 -8.93 7.59 -3.93
C VAL A 16 -8.23 8.04 -2.64
N ALA A 17 -7.60 9.23 -2.63
CA ALA A 17 -7.00 9.77 -1.41
C ALA A 17 -8.05 10.02 -0.32
N ALA A 18 -9.21 10.58 -0.68
CA ALA A 18 -10.32 10.78 0.25
C ALA A 18 -10.86 9.45 0.80
N ALA A 19 -11.04 8.44 -0.06
CA ALA A 19 -11.44 7.10 0.37
C ALA A 19 -10.41 6.47 1.32
N LEU A 20 -9.12 6.66 1.04
CA LEU A 20 -8.04 6.13 1.87
C LEU A 20 -8.00 6.78 3.26
N THR A 21 -8.16 8.11 3.34
CA THR A 21 -8.29 8.81 4.63
C THR A 21 -9.54 8.40 5.41
N ALA A 22 -10.63 8.06 4.71
CA ALA A 22 -11.85 7.54 5.35
C ALA A 22 -11.64 6.12 5.91
N LEU A 23 -10.88 5.27 5.21
CA LEU A 23 -10.52 3.93 5.66
C LEU A 23 -9.56 3.94 6.86
N ASP A 24 -8.57 4.82 6.85
CA ASP A 24 -7.57 4.94 7.90
C ASP A 24 -7.11 6.40 8.01
N ALA A 25 -7.60 7.08 9.05
CA ALA A 25 -7.28 8.48 9.32
C ALA A 25 -5.81 8.70 9.71
N THR A 26 -5.06 7.64 10.01
CA THR A 26 -3.61 7.73 10.29
C THR A 26 -2.76 7.77 9.02
N ILE A 27 -3.36 7.51 7.85
CA ILE A 27 -2.66 7.61 6.57
C ILE A 27 -2.51 9.07 6.16
N ASP A 28 -1.27 9.55 6.14
CA ASP A 28 -0.91 10.79 5.45
C ASP A 28 -0.76 10.52 3.94
N ALA A 29 -1.90 10.63 3.24
CA ALA A 29 -1.98 10.48 1.79
C ALA A 29 -1.80 11.83 1.09
N GLN A 30 -0.64 12.01 0.45
CA GLN A 30 -0.37 13.22 -0.34
C GLN A 30 -0.68 12.99 -1.81
N VAL A 31 -1.64 13.76 -2.34
CA VAL A 31 -1.92 13.79 -3.77
C VAL A 31 -0.80 14.51 -4.50
N ILE A 32 -0.18 13.84 -5.46
CA ILE A 32 0.85 14.40 -6.33
C ILE A 32 0.21 14.71 -7.68
N VAL A 33 0.38 15.95 -8.13
CA VAL A 33 -0.08 16.42 -9.43
C VAL A 33 1.11 16.89 -10.24
N GLY A 34 1.35 16.26 -11.38
CA GLY A 34 2.22 16.81 -12.43
C GLY A 34 3.73 16.93 -12.18
N GLY A 35 4.29 16.43 -11.07
CA GLY A 35 5.75 16.41 -10.87
C GLY A 35 6.20 16.16 -9.43
N GLY A 36 7.32 15.45 -9.28
CA GLY A 36 7.96 15.08 -8.00
C GLY A 36 9.05 14.03 -8.21
N HIS A 37 8.64 12.74 -8.25
CA HIS A 37 9.47 11.59 -8.66
C HIS A 37 8.87 10.77 -9.81
N LEU A 38 7.72 11.20 -10.33
CA LEU A 38 7.06 10.60 -11.49
C LEU A 38 7.38 11.41 -12.75
N GLN A 39 7.22 10.78 -13.92
CA GLN A 39 7.32 11.48 -15.19
C GLN A 39 6.35 12.69 -15.19
N PRO A 40 6.75 13.84 -15.78
CA PRO A 40 5.89 15.01 -15.87
C PRO A 40 4.51 14.67 -16.43
N GLY A 41 3.45 15.06 -15.71
CA GLY A 41 2.06 14.80 -16.10
C GLY A 41 1.48 13.46 -15.65
N VAL A 42 2.18 12.70 -14.81
CA VAL A 42 1.61 11.56 -14.08
C VAL A 42 1.14 12.04 -12.71
N ASP A 43 -0.14 11.79 -12.43
CA ASP A 43 -0.75 12.04 -11.11
C ASP A 43 -0.72 10.75 -10.28
N GLY A 44 -0.62 10.89 -8.96
CA GLY A 44 -0.53 9.75 -8.05
C GLY A 44 -0.75 10.11 -6.59
N ILE A 45 -0.65 9.10 -5.73
CA ILE A 45 -0.76 9.20 -4.28
C ILE A 45 0.58 8.77 -3.70
N ARG A 46 1.15 9.62 -2.87
CA ARG A 46 2.32 9.29 -2.06
C ARG A 46 1.87 9.01 -0.64
N LEU A 47 2.31 7.88 -0.10
CA LEU A 47 2.14 7.53 1.30
C LEU A 47 3.48 7.55 2.00
N TYR A 48 3.51 8.16 3.19
CA TYR A 48 4.66 8.09 4.07
C TYR A 48 4.42 6.99 5.09
N HIS A 49 5.30 6.01 5.09
CA HIS A 49 5.41 5.02 6.15
C HIS A 49 6.48 5.51 7.10
N HIS A 50 6.18 5.54 8.40
CA HIS A 50 7.09 5.87 9.51
C HIS A 50 8.55 5.87 9.09
N ALA A 51 9.21 7.03 9.07
CA ALA A 51 10.65 7.31 8.85
C ALA A 51 11.46 6.54 7.76
N TYR A 52 10.92 5.51 7.11
CA TYR A 52 11.70 4.42 6.51
C TYR A 52 11.22 4.00 5.12
N ALA A 53 9.97 4.30 4.73
CA ALA A 53 9.49 3.98 3.38
C ALA A 53 8.50 5.02 2.84
N ILE A 54 8.61 5.31 1.55
CA ILE A 54 7.65 6.12 0.81
C ILE A 54 7.09 5.24 -0.30
N ASP A 55 5.78 5.10 -0.32
CA ASP A 55 5.10 4.42 -1.42
C ASP A 55 4.50 5.44 -2.36
N LEU A 56 4.59 5.16 -3.65
CA LEU A 56 4.03 5.98 -4.70
C LEU A 56 3.10 5.17 -5.59
N PHE A 57 1.82 5.44 -5.48
CA PHE A 57 0.74 4.79 -6.23
C PHE A 57 0.32 5.69 -7.38
N TYR A 58 0.34 5.21 -8.62
CA TYR A 58 0.05 6.05 -9.80
C TYR A 58 -0.54 5.23 -10.93
N ILE A 59 -1.09 5.90 -11.95
CA ILE A 59 -1.67 5.22 -13.12
C ILE A 59 -0.62 5.12 -14.23
N SER A 60 -0.36 3.91 -14.71
CA SER A 60 0.50 3.62 -15.86
C SER A 60 -0.20 2.64 -16.79
N GLN A 61 -0.17 2.90 -18.10
CA GLN A 61 -0.78 2.02 -19.12
C GLN A 61 -2.27 1.65 -18.86
N GLY A 62 -3.00 2.51 -18.15
CA GLY A 62 -4.41 2.27 -17.82
C GLY A 62 -4.64 1.45 -16.55
N GLU A 63 -3.59 1.16 -15.78
CA GLU A 63 -3.64 0.41 -14.53
C GLU A 63 -3.00 1.20 -13.39
N TRP A 64 -3.51 1.00 -12.19
CA TRP A 64 -2.86 1.49 -10.97
C TRP A 64 -1.64 0.63 -10.68
N VAL A 65 -0.50 1.26 -10.45
CA VAL A 65 0.77 0.62 -10.12
C VAL A 65 1.36 1.27 -8.86
N VAL A 66 2.30 0.60 -8.21
CA VAL A 66 3.01 1.09 -7.04
C VAL A 66 4.51 1.05 -7.26
N MET A 67 5.20 2.08 -6.79
CA MET A 67 6.64 2.14 -6.67
C MET A 67 6.99 2.35 -5.19
N ASN A 68 7.70 1.38 -4.61
CA ASN A 68 8.24 1.48 -3.27
C ASN A 68 9.60 2.20 -3.34
N SER A 69 9.83 3.23 -2.53
CA SER A 69 11.12 3.95 -2.52
C SER A 69 12.20 3.29 -1.66
N ALA A 70 11.83 2.42 -0.72
CA ALA A 70 12.75 1.77 0.22
C ALA A 70 13.51 0.60 -0.43
N ARG A 71 12.90 -0.07 -1.42
CA ARG A 71 13.59 -0.95 -2.34
C ARG A 71 13.45 -0.35 -3.73
N HIS A 72 14.55 0.03 -4.40
CA HIS A 72 14.53 0.42 -5.82
C HIS A 72 13.97 -0.67 -6.76
N THR A 73 13.53 -1.81 -6.22
CA THR A 73 12.73 -2.79 -6.93
C THR A 73 11.32 -2.25 -7.13
N LEU A 74 10.96 -2.07 -8.40
CA LEU A 74 9.58 -1.95 -8.89
C LEU A 74 8.81 -3.25 -8.64
N THR A 75 8.91 -3.85 -7.45
CA THR A 75 8.09 -5.00 -7.10
C THR A 75 6.66 -4.48 -7.11
N PRO A 76 5.83 -4.90 -8.07
CA PRO A 76 4.46 -4.45 -8.12
C PRO A 76 3.79 -5.14 -6.94
N ALA A 77 3.70 -4.47 -5.80
CA ALA A 77 2.79 -4.91 -4.76
C ALA A 77 1.38 -4.69 -5.32
N ALA A 78 0.90 -5.73 -6.00
CA ALA A 78 -0.49 -6.05 -6.24
C ALA A 78 -1.40 -4.83 -6.46
N MET A 79 -1.12 -4.04 -7.49
CA MET A 79 -2.17 -3.28 -8.14
C MET A 79 -2.11 -3.61 -9.62
N GLY A 80 -3.06 -4.45 -10.03
CA GLY A 80 -3.45 -4.69 -11.42
C GLY A 80 -4.88 -4.19 -11.64
N LEU A 81 -5.29 -3.18 -10.85
CA LEU A 81 -6.61 -2.58 -10.95
C LEU A 81 -6.61 -1.59 -12.12
N ARG A 82 -7.65 -1.68 -12.95
CA ARG A 82 -7.86 -0.72 -14.02
C ARG A 82 -8.05 0.69 -13.45
N ALA A 83 -7.60 1.70 -14.19
CA ALA A 83 -7.69 3.11 -13.81
C ALA A 83 -9.12 3.58 -13.44
N ASN A 84 -10.14 2.92 -14.00
CA ASN A 84 -11.55 3.22 -13.77
C ASN A 84 -12.21 2.37 -12.68
N ALA A 85 -11.47 1.51 -11.97
CA ALA A 85 -11.99 0.77 -10.82
C ALA A 85 -12.59 1.71 -9.76
N PRO A 86 -13.56 1.28 -8.94
CA PRO A 86 -14.09 2.06 -7.83
C PRO A 86 -12.99 2.62 -6.93
N ALA A 87 -13.17 3.85 -6.42
CA ALA A 87 -12.14 4.52 -5.61
C ALA A 87 -11.85 3.73 -4.32
N ILE A 88 -12.89 3.14 -3.73
CA ILE A 88 -12.78 2.30 -2.55
C ILE A 88 -11.95 1.04 -2.80
N ASP A 89 -12.12 0.37 -3.94
CA ASP A 89 -11.33 -0.83 -4.29
C ASP A 89 -9.85 -0.50 -4.45
N ILE A 90 -9.56 0.63 -5.10
CA ILE A 90 -8.18 1.12 -5.23
C ILE A 90 -7.62 1.46 -3.84
N ALA A 91 -8.39 2.15 -2.98
CA ALA A 91 -7.95 2.49 -1.63
C ALA A 91 -7.69 1.24 -0.75
N LEU A 92 -8.52 0.20 -0.84
CA LEU A 92 -8.30 -1.09 -0.17
C LEU A 92 -7.04 -1.80 -0.68
N SER A 93 -6.78 -1.76 -1.99
CA SER A 93 -5.52 -2.30 -2.54
C SER A 93 -4.31 -1.50 -2.10
N ILE A 94 -4.41 -0.17 -2.08
CA ILE A 94 -3.37 0.72 -1.55
C ILE A 94 -3.11 0.38 -0.08
N LEU A 95 -4.15 0.23 0.75
CA LEU A 95 -4.04 -0.13 2.16
C LEU A 95 -3.31 -1.47 2.36
N SER A 96 -3.65 -2.49 1.56
CA SER A 96 -2.98 -3.79 1.55
C SER A 96 -1.50 -3.69 1.15
N GLY A 97 -1.19 -2.98 0.06
CA GLY A 97 0.19 -2.71 -0.35
C GLY A 97 0.98 -1.98 0.73
N SER A 98 0.32 -1.03 1.41
CA SER A 98 0.88 -0.24 2.51
C SER A 98 1.32 -1.12 3.70
N ILE A 99 0.59 -2.22 3.96
CA ILE A 99 0.93 -3.19 5.02
C ILE A 99 2.19 -3.95 4.64
N ILE A 100 2.24 -4.46 3.41
CA ILE A 100 3.37 -5.23 2.90
C ILE A 100 4.64 -4.37 2.93
N HIS A 101 4.57 -3.17 2.38
CA HIS A 101 5.72 -2.26 2.30
C HIS A 101 6.13 -1.67 3.65
N GLY A 102 5.18 -1.38 4.54
CA GLY A 102 5.48 -0.95 5.91
C GLY A 102 6.26 -2.02 6.68
N MET A 103 5.82 -3.29 6.59
CA MET A 103 6.52 -4.42 7.19
C MET A 103 7.91 -4.63 6.56
N ASP A 104 8.01 -4.59 5.22
CA ASP A 104 9.28 -4.70 4.49
C ASP A 104 10.29 -3.62 4.91
N GLY A 105 9.85 -2.36 4.98
CA GLY A 105 10.68 -1.23 5.37
C GLY A 105 11.16 -1.34 6.82
N SER A 106 10.29 -1.78 7.74
CA SER A 106 10.67 -1.96 9.15
C SER A 106 11.71 -3.06 9.36
N ALA A 107 11.67 -4.13 8.57
CA ALA A 107 12.65 -5.20 8.62
C ALA A 107 14.01 -4.78 8.03
N LEU A 108 14.00 -3.90 7.02
CA LEU A 108 15.21 -3.37 6.38
C LEU A 108 15.92 -2.28 7.21
N SER A 109 15.18 -1.46 7.96
CA SER A 109 15.80 -0.48 8.87
C SER A 109 16.66 -1.16 9.95
N GLY A 110 16.34 -2.42 10.30
CA GLY A 110 17.15 -3.26 11.17
C GLY A 110 18.36 -3.92 10.47
N ALA A 111 18.55 -3.75 9.16
CA ALA A 111 19.66 -4.36 8.42
C ALA A 111 20.94 -3.50 8.41
N ILE A 112 20.85 -2.21 8.78
CA ILE A 112 22.04 -1.39 9.06
C ILE A 112 22.67 -1.78 10.42
N GLU A 113 21.89 -2.41 11.31
CA GLU A 113 22.34 -2.96 12.59
C GLU A 113 21.74 -4.35 12.85
N LYS A 114 22.33 -5.43 12.32
CA LYS A 114 22.01 -6.84 12.66
C LYS A 114 20.50 -7.17 12.73
N GLU A 115 19.94 -7.72 11.64
CA GLU A 115 18.63 -8.43 11.60
C GLU A 115 17.74 -8.16 12.83
N SER A 116 17.27 -6.93 12.97
CA SER A 116 16.46 -6.54 14.13
C SER A 116 15.04 -7.04 13.91
N ALA A 117 14.32 -7.36 14.99
CA ALA A 117 12.88 -7.60 14.87
C ALA A 117 12.21 -6.33 14.28
N PRO A 118 11.10 -6.47 13.53
CA PRO A 118 10.34 -5.31 13.03
C PRO A 118 10.02 -4.34 14.17
N ASP A 119 10.06 -3.03 13.88
CA ASP A 119 9.69 -2.00 14.85
C ASP A 119 8.27 -2.26 15.40
N PRO A 120 8.09 -2.46 16.73
CA PRO A 120 6.78 -2.72 17.32
C PRO A 120 5.73 -1.65 17.00
N ALA A 121 6.14 -0.38 16.85
CA ALA A 121 5.23 0.69 16.47
C ALA A 121 4.69 0.47 15.05
N VAL A 122 5.56 0.07 14.11
CA VAL A 122 5.15 -0.27 12.74
C VAL A 122 4.23 -1.49 12.74
N VAL A 123 4.56 -2.54 13.50
CA VAL A 123 3.71 -3.75 13.61
C VAL A 123 2.31 -3.41 14.11
N ASN A 124 2.18 -2.54 15.12
CA ASN A 124 0.89 -2.11 15.64
C ASN A 124 0.09 -1.29 14.62
N THR A 125 0.73 -0.36 13.91
CA THR A 125 0.08 0.40 12.83
C THR A 125 -0.40 -0.53 11.71
N MET A 126 0.43 -1.49 11.28
CA MET A 126 0.05 -2.44 10.24
C MET A 126 -1.04 -3.41 10.69
N ARG A 127 -1.08 -3.78 11.98
CA ARG A 127 -2.18 -4.56 12.56
C ARG A 127 -3.51 -3.81 12.50
N ALA A 128 -3.53 -2.52 12.88
CA ALA A 128 -4.75 -1.71 12.79
C ALA A 128 -5.28 -1.62 11.35
N ARG A 129 -4.38 -1.46 10.37
CA ARG A 129 -4.75 -1.48 8.94
C ARG A 129 -5.30 -2.83 8.48
N LEU A 130 -4.74 -3.92 9.00
CA LEU A 130 -5.22 -5.27 8.72
C LEU A 130 -6.63 -5.50 9.31
N GLU A 131 -6.93 -4.91 10.46
CA GLU A 131 -8.27 -4.92 11.06
C GLU A 131 -9.29 -4.16 10.19
N THR A 132 -8.92 -2.99 9.63
CA THR A 132 -9.74 -2.29 8.64
C THR A 132 -10.03 -3.16 7.43
N LEU A 133 -9.02 -3.82 6.86
CA LEU A 133 -9.24 -4.75 5.73
C LEU A 133 -10.17 -5.91 6.12
N SER A 134 -10.02 -6.45 7.33
CA SER A 134 -10.88 -7.52 7.85
C SER A 134 -12.34 -7.08 7.99
N TYR A 135 -12.59 -5.82 8.35
CA TYR A 135 -13.92 -5.24 8.48
C TYR A 135 -14.65 -5.25 7.12
N TYR A 136 -14.01 -4.76 6.07
CA TYR A 136 -14.57 -4.76 4.72
C TYR A 136 -14.68 -6.18 4.13
N ALA A 137 -13.70 -7.05 4.41
CA ALA A 137 -13.71 -8.44 3.97
C ALA A 137 -14.88 -9.24 4.59
N ALA A 138 -15.28 -8.90 5.83
CA ALA A 138 -16.45 -9.47 6.48
C ALA A 138 -17.79 -8.95 5.91
N GLY A 139 -17.75 -8.00 4.97
CA GLY A 139 -18.93 -7.46 4.30
C GLY A 139 -19.61 -6.31 5.05
N PHE A 140 -18.94 -5.70 6.03
CA PHE A 140 -19.45 -4.51 6.67
C PHE A 140 -19.27 -3.29 5.74
N GLU A 141 -20.36 -2.52 5.53
CA GLU A 141 -20.39 -1.28 4.74
C GLU A 141 -20.02 -1.39 3.24
N ALA A 142 -19.87 -2.61 2.71
CA ALA A 142 -19.48 -2.86 1.32
C ALA A 142 -20.55 -3.60 0.51
N ASP A 143 -20.63 -3.30 -0.79
CA ASP A 143 -21.33 -4.16 -1.73
C ASP A 143 -20.57 -5.48 -1.94
N ARG A 144 -21.20 -6.47 -2.61
CA ARG A 144 -20.60 -7.80 -2.81
C ARG A 144 -19.28 -7.76 -3.60
N GLY A 145 -19.15 -6.87 -4.58
CA GLY A 145 -17.94 -6.72 -5.38
C GLY A 145 -16.79 -6.17 -4.54
N THR A 146 -17.06 -5.08 -3.82
CA THR A 146 -16.10 -4.47 -2.88
C THR A 146 -15.70 -5.45 -1.77
N THR A 147 -16.64 -6.26 -1.26
CA THR A 147 -16.37 -7.29 -0.24
C THR A 147 -15.41 -8.36 -0.77
N ALA A 148 -15.65 -8.88 -1.97
CA ALA A 148 -14.79 -9.89 -2.57
C ALA A 148 -13.37 -9.36 -2.84
N HIS A 149 -13.27 -8.11 -3.28
CA HIS A 149 -11.99 -7.43 -3.46
C HIS A 149 -11.26 -7.20 -2.12
N ALA A 150 -11.98 -6.73 -1.10
CA ALA A 150 -11.46 -6.56 0.25
C ALA A 150 -10.94 -7.88 0.83
N GLN A 151 -11.65 -9.00 0.61
CA GLN A 151 -11.20 -10.32 1.04
C GLN A 151 -9.87 -10.72 0.38
N GLN A 152 -9.72 -10.51 -0.92
CA GLN A 152 -8.46 -10.78 -1.62
C GLN A 152 -7.31 -9.92 -1.09
N ALA A 153 -7.57 -8.62 -0.88
CA ALA A 153 -6.62 -7.68 -0.33
C ALA A 153 -6.19 -8.04 1.11
N TYR A 154 -7.16 -8.46 1.94
CA TYR A 154 -6.94 -8.94 3.30
C TYR A 154 -6.10 -10.23 3.33
N ASP A 155 -6.45 -11.24 2.53
CA ASP A 155 -5.75 -12.53 2.52
C ASP A 155 -4.28 -12.38 2.11
N SER A 156 -4.01 -11.50 1.15
CA SER A 156 -2.65 -11.17 0.70
C SER A 156 -1.85 -10.48 1.81
N ALA A 157 -2.41 -9.40 2.40
CA ALA A 157 -1.77 -8.66 3.49
C ALA A 157 -1.56 -9.53 4.73
N LYS A 158 -2.56 -10.33 5.13
CA LYS A 158 -2.50 -11.23 6.28
C LYS A 158 -1.41 -12.29 6.11
N ARG A 159 -1.33 -12.92 4.95
CA ARG A 159 -0.31 -13.94 4.67
C ARG A 159 1.09 -13.35 4.83
N TYR A 160 1.30 -12.16 4.28
CA TYR A 160 2.57 -11.46 4.38
C TYR A 160 2.87 -11.04 5.83
N PHE A 161 1.93 -10.37 6.50
CA PHE A 161 2.06 -9.95 7.90
C PHE A 161 2.39 -11.13 8.83
N ASN A 162 1.68 -12.25 8.70
CA ASN A 162 1.93 -13.45 9.50
C ASN A 162 3.28 -14.12 9.20
N SER A 163 3.88 -13.89 8.02
CA SER A 163 5.21 -14.44 7.72
C SER A 163 6.31 -13.84 8.60
N PHE A 164 6.09 -12.66 9.18
CA PHE A 164 6.99 -12.05 10.16
C PHE A 164 6.78 -12.59 11.58
N ASP A 165 5.57 -13.05 11.90
CA ASP A 165 5.23 -13.66 13.20
C ASP A 165 5.61 -15.15 13.26
N LEU A 166 5.59 -15.83 12.10
CA LEU A 166 5.92 -17.26 11.94
C LEU A 166 7.40 -17.56 11.69
N ALA A 167 8.27 -16.56 11.66
CA ALA A 167 9.71 -16.76 11.57
C ALA A 167 10.33 -16.76 12.98
N PRO A 168 10.44 -17.90 13.69
CA PRO A 168 11.48 -18.00 14.70
C PRO A 168 12.80 -17.78 13.96
N LYS A 169 13.62 -16.83 14.39
CA LYS A 169 14.98 -16.60 13.88
C LYS A 169 15.79 -17.90 13.98
N ARG A 170 15.67 -18.78 12.99
CA ARG A 170 16.54 -19.94 12.81
C ARG A 170 17.73 -19.51 11.97
N PHE A 171 18.63 -18.77 12.60
CA PHE A 171 20.04 -18.86 12.26
C PHE A 171 20.78 -19.32 13.50
N ALA A 172 20.83 -20.65 13.65
CA ALA A 172 21.87 -21.28 14.44
C ALA A 172 23.18 -21.03 13.69
N PHE A 173 23.97 -20.05 14.14
CA PHE A 173 25.39 -20.08 13.86
C PHE A 173 25.96 -21.24 14.68
N ALA A 174 26.13 -22.39 14.03
CA ALA A 174 27.10 -23.37 14.51
C ALA A 174 28.48 -22.70 14.37
N VAL A 175 29.10 -22.41 15.52
CA VAL A 175 30.54 -22.13 15.63
C VAL A 175 31.22 -23.45 15.94
#